data_AF-A0AA40T297-F1
#
_entry.id   AF-A0AA40T297-F1
#
_cell.length_a   1.000
_cell.length_b   1.000
_cell.length_c   1.000
_cell.angle_alpha   90.00
_cell.angle_beta   90.00
_cell.angle_gamma   90.00
#
_symmetry.space_group_name_H-M   'P 1'
#
loop_
_entity.id
_entity.type
_entity.pdbx_description
1 polymer ?
#
loop_
_entity_poly.entity_id
_entity_poly.type
_entity_poly.pdbx_seq_one_letter_code
_entity_poly.pdbx_strand_id
1 'polypeptide(L)'
;MPIRLTLISFSCVAFIGCAANAELKLPQKLISLQPSKNLKQTTEKLTIGKEKWSEIDALRNSNSGADNNDPLYMGASLKNVWIVDNDESNKDNFQSQKISTVPIRSNSYMVLIPKGVLNALENPIYELRLYANGELKGSYKTVSGRSYTQNKDRDSSGTEAPLPNGKYKVARTYIHGAIPEAGDRFLPIQPLFQTGRTDLGIHYDPSFEKNNGEDGTSGCIGLTDKQDLNRVLEYVRIHRPQYLEVTI
;
A
#
# COMPACT_ATOMS: atom_id res chain seq x y z
N MET A 1 42.77 30.49 -61.69
CA MET A 1 43.66 29.39 -61.28
C MET A 1 43.08 28.73 -60.04
N PRO A 2 42.99 27.38 -59.98
CA PRO A 2 42.08 26.69 -59.07
C PRO A 2 42.80 25.96 -57.92
N ILE A 3 41.99 25.40 -56.99
CA ILE A 3 42.30 24.34 -56.00
C ILE A 3 43.04 24.87 -54.75
N ARG A 4 42.52 24.69 -53.51
CA ARG A 4 42.57 23.42 -52.77
C ARG A 4 41.39 23.24 -51.80
N LEU A 5 40.55 22.26 -52.16
CA LEU A 5 39.72 21.50 -51.24
C LEU A 5 40.65 20.61 -50.40
N THR A 6 40.55 20.62 -49.07
CA THR A 6 41.15 19.59 -48.22
C THR A 6 40.04 18.73 -47.64
N LEU A 7 39.92 17.52 -48.18
CA LEU A 7 39.22 16.40 -47.59
C LEU A 7 40.04 15.87 -46.41
N ILE A 8 39.43 15.75 -45.23
CA ILE A 8 39.99 14.94 -44.14
C ILE A 8 39.16 13.66 -44.05
N SER A 9 39.86 12.56 -44.30
CA SER A 9 39.37 11.19 -44.34
C SER A 9 39.34 10.53 -42.96
N PHE A 10 38.33 9.68 -42.77
CA PHE A 10 38.33 8.38 -42.09
C PHE A 10 39.19 8.16 -40.83
N SER A 11 38.52 7.81 -39.74
CA SER A 11 39.07 6.91 -38.73
C SER A 11 38.02 5.85 -38.39
N CYS A 12 38.26 4.64 -38.86
CA CYS A 12 37.52 3.44 -38.51
C CYS A 12 37.68 3.17 -37.01
N VAL A 13 36.57 3.10 -36.26
CA VAL A 13 36.57 2.53 -34.92
C VAL A 13 36.35 1.03 -35.05
N ALA A 14 37.41 0.25 -34.84
CA ALA A 14 37.33 -1.18 -34.66
C ALA A 14 36.89 -1.48 -33.22
N PHE A 15 35.69 -2.06 -33.04
CA PHE A 15 35.32 -2.67 -31.77
C PHE A 15 35.94 -4.07 -31.69
N ILE A 16 36.93 -4.21 -30.81
CA ILE A 16 37.47 -5.50 -30.37
C ILE A 16 36.43 -6.14 -29.44
N GLY A 17 35.86 -7.26 -29.88
CA GLY A 17 35.01 -8.09 -29.04
C GLY A 17 35.85 -8.84 -27.99
N CYS A 18 35.52 -8.67 -26.71
CA CYS A 18 35.97 -9.56 -25.66
C CYS A 18 34.99 -10.73 -25.55
N ALA A 19 35.40 -11.90 -26.03
CA ALA A 19 34.76 -13.17 -25.66
C ALA A 19 35.35 -13.63 -24.32
N ALA A 20 34.56 -13.52 -23.24
CA ALA A 20 34.90 -14.15 -21.98
C ALA A 20 34.52 -15.64 -22.06
N ASN A 21 35.54 -16.50 -22.04
CA ASN A 21 35.42 -17.93 -21.86
C ASN A 21 34.81 -18.22 -20.47
N ALA A 22 33.56 -18.69 -20.43
CA ALA A 22 33.00 -19.34 -19.25
C ALA A 22 33.22 -20.85 -19.39
N GLU A 23 34.27 -21.35 -18.74
CA GLU A 23 34.55 -22.77 -18.62
C GLU A 23 33.60 -23.41 -17.60
N LEU A 24 32.87 -24.42 -18.07
CA LEU A 24 31.81 -25.14 -17.38
C LEU A 24 32.44 -26.15 -16.39
N LYS A 25 32.37 -25.88 -15.09
CA LYS A 25 32.73 -26.87 -14.05
C LYS A 25 31.48 -27.51 -13.47
N LEU A 26 31.26 -28.76 -13.88
CA LEU A 26 30.21 -29.66 -13.41
C LEU A 26 30.80 -30.56 -12.31
N PRO A 27 30.25 -30.60 -11.07
CA PRO A 27 30.65 -31.63 -10.12
C PRO A 27 29.69 -32.83 -10.20
N GLN A 28 30.17 -33.93 -10.80
CA GLN A 28 29.65 -35.27 -10.51
C GLN A 28 30.35 -35.79 -9.25
N LYS A 29 29.59 -36.10 -8.20
CA LYS A 29 29.88 -37.27 -7.35
C LYS A 29 28.61 -37.82 -6.70
N LEU A 30 28.19 -38.98 -7.22
CA LEU A 30 27.36 -39.97 -6.55
C LEU A 30 27.94 -40.34 -5.19
N ILE A 31 27.11 -40.36 -4.13
CA ILE A 31 27.21 -41.36 -3.05
C ILE A 31 25.81 -41.79 -2.59
N SER A 32 25.53 -43.07 -2.88
CA SER A 32 24.68 -44.08 -2.22
C SER A 32 23.29 -43.74 -1.65
N LEU A 33 22.28 -44.31 -2.31
CA LEU A 33 21.07 -44.86 -1.71
C LEU A 33 21.41 -46.15 -0.95
N GLN A 34 21.02 -46.24 0.33
CA GLN A 34 20.55 -47.50 0.92
C GLN A 34 19.44 -47.24 1.96
N PRO A 35 18.49 -48.18 2.13
CA PRO A 35 17.17 -47.92 2.67
C PRO A 35 17.07 -48.27 4.16
N SER A 36 16.57 -47.36 4.99
CA SER A 36 16.12 -47.67 6.35
C SER A 36 14.61 -47.88 6.38
N LYS A 37 14.24 -49.14 6.58
CA LYS A 37 12.93 -49.57 7.08
C LYS A 37 12.71 -48.94 8.46
N ASN A 38 11.62 -48.18 8.63
CA ASN A 38 10.56 -48.50 9.59
C ASN A 38 9.45 -47.44 9.53
N LEU A 39 8.34 -47.88 8.94
CA LEU A 39 7.02 -47.29 9.05
C LEU A 39 6.49 -47.58 10.45
N LYS A 40 6.29 -46.55 11.28
CA LYS A 40 5.28 -46.58 12.33
C LYS A 40 4.38 -45.37 12.15
N GLN A 41 3.31 -45.62 11.41
CA GLN A 41 2.06 -44.89 11.45
C GLN A 41 1.58 -44.83 12.91
N THR A 42 1.48 -43.61 13.44
CA THR A 42 0.59 -43.34 14.58
C THR A 42 -0.40 -42.30 14.09
N THR A 43 -1.57 -42.80 13.74
CA THR A 43 -2.76 -42.03 13.41
C THR A 43 -3.37 -41.54 14.71
N GLU A 44 -3.06 -40.32 15.14
CA GLU A 44 -3.88 -39.63 16.14
C GLU A 44 -4.76 -38.59 15.46
N LYS A 45 -5.99 -39.02 15.23
CA LYS A 45 -7.13 -38.21 14.85
C LYS A 45 -7.49 -37.30 16.03
N LEU A 46 -6.93 -36.09 16.05
CA LEU A 46 -7.40 -35.05 16.97
C LEU A 46 -8.49 -34.23 16.28
N THR A 47 -9.73 -34.62 16.58
CA THR A 47 -10.94 -33.86 16.28
C THR A 47 -10.97 -32.66 17.23
N ILE A 48 -10.75 -31.44 16.74
CA ILE A 48 -11.01 -30.21 17.50
C ILE A 48 -12.22 -29.52 16.90
N GLY A 49 -13.23 -29.35 17.76
CA GLY A 49 -14.57 -28.89 17.44
C GLY A 49 -14.61 -27.46 16.90
N LYS A 50 -15.55 -27.27 15.97
CA LYS A 50 -16.11 -25.98 15.62
C LYS A 50 -17.01 -25.54 16.78
N GLU A 51 -16.52 -24.68 17.66
CA GLU A 51 -17.39 -23.88 18.52
C GLU A 51 -16.92 -22.42 18.59
N LYS A 52 -17.88 -21.55 18.27
CA LYS A 52 -18.13 -20.22 18.87
C LYS A 52 -17.28 -19.02 18.39
N TRP A 53 -17.68 -18.49 17.22
CA TRP A 53 -17.68 -17.04 16.96
C TRP A 53 -18.97 -16.68 16.21
N SER A 54 -20.06 -16.48 16.96
CA SER A 54 -21.30 -15.89 16.44
C SER A 54 -22.10 -15.26 17.58
N GLU A 55 -21.62 -14.14 18.11
CA GLU A 55 -22.42 -13.33 19.04
C GLU A 55 -21.97 -11.86 19.10
N ILE A 56 -21.95 -11.14 17.97
CA ILE A 56 -22.10 -9.66 17.96
C ILE A 56 -22.84 -9.17 16.70
N ASP A 57 -23.85 -9.91 16.21
CA ASP A 57 -24.72 -9.43 15.11
C ASP A 57 -26.23 -9.44 15.46
N ALA A 58 -26.57 -9.64 16.73
CA ALA A 58 -27.96 -9.65 17.20
C ALA A 58 -28.33 -8.35 17.94
N LEU A 59 -28.07 -7.18 17.34
CA LEU A 59 -28.67 -5.91 17.76
C LEU A 59 -28.78 -4.93 16.57
N ARG A 60 -29.20 -5.43 15.40
CA ARG A 60 -29.63 -4.55 14.31
C ARG A 60 -30.61 -5.25 13.36
N ASN A 61 -31.75 -5.68 13.90
CA ASN A 61 -32.97 -5.79 13.12
C ASN A 61 -34.18 -5.87 14.06
N SER A 62 -34.74 -4.72 14.37
CA SER A 62 -36.11 -4.58 14.83
C SER A 62 -36.59 -3.25 14.27
N ASN A 63 -37.22 -3.31 13.10
CA ASN A 63 -38.46 -2.59 12.77
C ASN A 63 -38.80 -2.83 11.30
N SER A 64 -39.55 -3.91 11.06
CA SER A 64 -40.43 -4.03 9.90
C SER A 64 -41.76 -4.62 10.35
N GLY A 65 -42.82 -3.83 10.17
CA GLY A 65 -44.24 -4.20 10.21
C GLY A 65 -45.00 -2.92 9.83
N ALA A 66 -45.35 -2.77 8.55
CA ALA A 66 -46.70 -2.96 8.00
C ALA A 66 -47.67 -1.85 8.48
N ASP A 67 -48.43 -1.12 7.66
CA ASP A 67 -49.13 -1.53 6.46
C ASP A 67 -49.66 -0.28 5.69
N ASN A 68 -49.78 -0.44 4.37
CA ASN A 68 -50.81 0.08 3.44
C ASN A 68 -51.23 1.57 3.42
N ASN A 69 -50.95 2.25 2.29
CA ASN A 69 -51.96 2.74 1.32
C ASN A 69 -51.32 3.80 0.38
N ASP A 70 -51.25 3.48 -0.91
CA ASP A 70 -51.28 4.46 -2.02
C ASP A 70 -52.77 4.76 -2.37
N PRO A 71 -53.14 5.76 -3.21
CA PRO A 71 -52.34 6.75 -3.95
C PRO A 71 -52.92 8.20 -3.90
N LEU A 72 -52.19 9.19 -4.45
CA LEU A 72 -52.69 10.27 -5.36
C LEU A 72 -52.00 11.65 -5.20
N TYR A 73 -51.42 12.10 -6.33
CA TYR A 73 -51.52 13.44 -6.94
C TYR A 73 -50.97 14.73 -6.26
N MET A 74 -50.17 15.42 -7.08
CA MET A 74 -49.98 16.88 -7.24
C MET A 74 -49.30 17.73 -6.16
N GLY A 75 -48.12 18.25 -6.53
CA GLY A 75 -48.06 19.64 -7.03
C GLY A 75 -47.76 20.75 -6.00
N ALA A 76 -46.57 21.35 -6.18
CA ALA A 76 -46.22 22.77 -6.01
C ALA A 76 -46.73 23.55 -4.77
N SER A 77 -45.80 24.26 -4.12
CA SER A 77 -45.71 25.74 -4.22
C SER A 77 -45.00 26.31 -2.99
N LEU A 78 -43.76 26.76 -3.20
CA LEU A 78 -43.11 27.72 -2.32
C LEU A 78 -43.82 29.07 -2.52
N LYS A 79 -44.56 29.53 -1.50
CA LYS A 79 -45.01 30.92 -1.41
C LYS A 79 -44.12 31.66 -0.41
N ASN A 80 -43.24 32.48 -0.96
CA ASN A 80 -42.59 33.57 -0.24
C ASN A 80 -43.65 34.61 0.13
N VAL A 81 -43.81 34.88 1.42
CA VAL A 81 -44.58 36.00 1.94
C VAL A 81 -43.60 37.14 2.23
N TRP A 82 -43.74 38.23 1.49
CA TRP A 82 -43.20 39.53 1.85
C TRP A 82 -44.20 40.22 2.78
N ILE A 83 -43.76 40.58 3.98
CA ILE A 83 -44.39 41.61 4.80
C ILE A 83 -43.31 42.66 5.06
N VAL A 84 -43.57 43.86 4.55
CA VAL A 84 -42.89 45.09 4.90
C VAL A 84 -43.72 45.71 6.01
N ASP A 85 -43.12 45.90 7.17
CA ASP A 85 -43.54 46.94 8.11
C ASP A 85 -42.27 47.63 8.63
N ASN A 86 -42.26 48.95 8.48
CA ASN A 86 -41.28 49.83 9.10
C ASN A 86 -41.67 50.00 10.57
N ASP A 87 -40.75 49.67 11.47
CA ASP A 87 -40.71 50.39 12.75
C ASP A 87 -39.26 50.62 13.18
N GLU A 88 -39.05 51.83 13.66
CA GLU A 88 -37.78 52.42 14.01
C GLU A 88 -37.44 52.05 15.47
N SER A 89 -36.15 51.94 15.79
CA SER A 89 -35.57 51.72 17.13
C SER A 89 -35.43 50.27 17.63
N ASN A 90 -34.24 49.70 17.42
CA ASN A 90 -33.42 49.23 18.55
C ASN A 90 -31.97 48.97 18.12
N LYS A 91 -31.04 49.66 18.79
CA LYS A 91 -29.59 49.41 18.70
C LYS A 91 -29.28 48.18 19.52
N ASP A 92 -29.29 47.00 18.91
CA ASP A 92 -28.74 45.80 19.54
C ASP A 92 -27.51 45.30 18.79
N ASN A 93 -26.39 45.35 19.52
CA ASN A 93 -25.09 44.80 19.19
C ASN A 93 -25.18 43.30 18.92
N PHE A 94 -25.47 42.89 17.68
CA PHE A 94 -25.12 41.57 17.22
C PHE A 94 -23.61 41.52 16.98
N GLN A 95 -22.84 41.26 18.04
CA GLN A 95 -21.52 40.68 17.86
C GLN A 95 -21.72 39.35 17.12
N SER A 96 -21.37 39.34 15.84
CA SER A 96 -21.25 38.08 15.11
C SER A 96 -20.18 37.26 15.82
N GLN A 97 -20.60 36.21 16.51
CA GLN A 97 -19.69 35.18 16.96
C GLN A 97 -19.12 34.55 15.69
N LYS A 98 -17.93 35.03 15.33
CA LYS A 98 -17.11 34.48 14.26
C LYS A 98 -16.79 33.05 14.68
N ILE A 99 -17.60 32.09 14.25
CA ILE A 99 -17.30 30.67 14.39
C ILE A 99 -16.00 30.47 13.63
N SER A 100 -14.92 30.41 14.39
CA SER A 100 -13.60 30.11 13.86
C SER A 100 -13.64 28.65 13.41
N THR A 101 -13.88 28.43 12.12
CA THR A 101 -13.71 27.15 11.47
C THR A 101 -12.20 26.89 11.33
N VAL A 102 -11.50 26.79 12.46
CA VAL A 102 -10.17 26.19 12.45
C VAL A 102 -10.39 24.77 11.92
N PRO A 103 -9.81 24.41 10.75
CA PRO A 103 -9.93 23.06 10.27
C PRO A 103 -9.31 22.18 11.36
N ILE A 104 -10.09 21.27 11.93
CA ILE A 104 -9.56 20.23 12.81
C ILE A 104 -8.49 19.53 11.98
N ARG A 105 -7.21 19.76 12.32
CA ARG A 105 -6.12 19.03 11.68
C ARG A 105 -6.33 17.58 12.10
N SER A 106 -6.71 16.73 11.13
CA SER A 106 -6.85 15.31 11.38
C SER A 106 -5.50 14.80 11.92
N ASN A 107 -5.50 14.27 13.14
CA ASN A 107 -4.32 13.65 13.72
C ASN A 107 -4.24 12.22 13.21
N SER A 108 -4.03 12.11 11.89
CA SER A 108 -4.01 10.84 11.19
C SER A 108 -2.60 10.51 10.75
N TYR A 109 -2.20 9.25 10.88
CA TYR A 109 -0.87 8.77 10.54
C TYR A 109 -0.92 7.29 10.17
N MET A 110 0.18 6.77 9.64
CA MET A 110 0.34 5.37 9.30
C MET A 110 1.62 4.84 9.96
N VAL A 111 1.67 3.55 10.26
CA VAL A 111 2.87 2.89 10.79
C VAL A 111 3.06 1.56 10.08
N LEU A 112 4.28 1.25 9.65
CA LEU A 112 4.71 -0.04 9.14
C LEU A 112 5.66 -0.70 10.15
N ILE A 113 5.29 -1.87 10.64
CA ILE A 113 6.06 -2.63 11.64
C ILE A 113 6.23 -4.10 11.25
N PRO A 114 7.28 -4.80 11.69
CA PRO A 114 7.43 -6.24 11.50
C PRO A 114 6.38 -7.01 12.31
N LYS A 115 5.88 -8.10 11.74
CA LYS A 115 5.06 -9.08 12.48
C LYS A 115 5.89 -10.19 13.13
N GLY A 116 7.18 -10.29 12.79
CA GLY A 116 8.06 -11.34 13.27
C GLY A 116 7.74 -12.73 12.70
N VAL A 117 7.06 -12.78 11.56
CA VAL A 117 6.73 -14.02 10.85
C VAL A 117 7.11 -13.90 9.38
N LEU A 118 7.34 -15.04 8.73
CA LEU A 118 7.60 -15.15 7.30
C LEU A 118 6.40 -15.76 6.59
N ASN A 119 6.25 -15.51 5.29
CA ASN A 119 5.32 -16.27 4.44
C ASN A 119 5.95 -17.60 3.98
N ALA A 120 5.24 -18.34 3.11
CA ALA A 120 5.69 -19.64 2.59
C ALA A 120 6.95 -19.58 1.72
N LEU A 121 7.34 -18.39 1.23
CA LEU A 121 8.50 -18.16 0.36
C LEU A 121 9.57 -17.30 1.07
N GLU A 122 9.54 -17.31 2.40
CA GLU A 122 10.54 -16.68 3.28
C GLU A 122 10.58 -15.15 3.22
N ASN A 123 9.56 -14.50 2.66
CA ASN A 123 9.43 -13.04 2.75
C ASN A 123 8.96 -12.64 4.17
N PRO A 124 9.64 -11.69 4.83
CA PRO A 124 9.15 -11.13 6.08
C PRO A 124 7.82 -10.42 5.92
N ILE A 125 6.91 -10.71 6.84
CA ILE A 125 5.60 -10.08 6.90
C ILE A 125 5.66 -8.85 7.78
N TYR A 126 5.15 -7.75 7.22
CA TYR A 126 4.95 -6.49 7.90
C TYR A 126 3.46 -6.21 8.07
N GLU A 127 3.14 -5.27 8.95
CA GLU A 127 1.79 -4.81 9.22
C GLU A 127 1.70 -3.31 9.03
N LEU A 128 0.88 -2.88 8.07
CA LEU A 128 0.54 -1.49 7.84
C LEU A 128 -0.69 -1.12 8.67
N ARG A 129 -0.50 -0.27 9.68
CA ARG A 129 -1.55 0.21 10.57
C ARG A 129 -1.95 1.64 10.21
N LEU A 130 -3.25 1.89 10.15
CA LEU A 130 -3.82 3.20 9.81
C LEU A 130 -4.48 3.80 11.05
N TYR A 131 -4.09 5.00 11.46
CA TYR A 131 -4.61 5.65 12.66
C TYR A 131 -5.26 6.99 12.32
N ALA A 132 -6.48 7.23 12.78
CA ALA A 132 -7.11 8.56 12.70
C ALA A 132 -7.54 9.01 14.08
N ASN A 133 -7.06 10.18 14.50
CA ASN A 133 -7.31 10.75 15.83
C ASN A 133 -6.92 9.79 16.97
N GLY A 134 -5.84 9.03 16.78
CA GLY A 134 -5.35 8.04 17.74
C GLY A 134 -6.05 6.67 17.70
N GLU A 135 -7.13 6.52 16.95
CA GLU A 135 -7.88 5.27 16.82
C GLU A 135 -7.40 4.46 15.61
N LEU A 136 -7.19 3.15 15.79
CA LEU A 136 -6.84 2.22 14.72
C LEU A 136 -8.04 2.03 13.77
N LYS A 137 -7.89 2.46 12.52
CA LYS A 137 -8.92 2.34 11.46
C LYS A 137 -8.75 1.11 10.60
N GLY A 138 -7.56 0.53 10.56
CA GLY A 138 -7.29 -0.68 9.80
C GLY A 138 -5.86 -1.16 10.00
N SER A 139 -5.66 -2.45 9.78
CA SER A 139 -4.38 -3.13 9.87
C SER A 139 -4.29 -4.13 8.72
N TYR A 140 -3.23 -4.05 7.91
CA TYR A 140 -3.12 -4.80 6.67
C TYR A 140 -1.78 -5.51 6.56
N LYS A 141 -1.82 -6.75 6.06
CA LYS A 141 -0.62 -7.55 5.83
C LYS A 141 0.13 -6.99 4.62
N THR A 142 1.45 -6.84 4.76
CA THR A 142 2.32 -6.36 3.69
C THR A 142 3.63 -7.13 3.62
N VAL A 143 4.31 -6.97 2.49
CA VAL A 143 5.70 -7.37 2.25
C VAL A 143 6.51 -6.16 1.80
N SER A 144 7.83 -6.22 1.99
CA SER A 144 8.76 -5.20 1.52
C SER A 144 10.13 -5.82 1.26
N GLY A 145 10.66 -5.62 0.05
CA GLY A 145 11.80 -6.40 -0.41
C GLY A 145 11.39 -7.83 -0.79
N ARG A 146 12.29 -8.55 -1.43
CA ARG A 146 12.19 -10.00 -1.68
C ARG A 146 12.99 -10.75 -0.61
N SER A 147 12.76 -12.05 -0.44
CA SER A 147 13.39 -12.84 0.62
C SER A 147 14.92 -12.78 0.57
N TYR A 148 15.48 -12.78 -0.65
CA TYR A 148 16.92 -12.70 -0.89
C TYR A 148 17.51 -11.27 -0.84
N THR A 149 16.70 -10.23 -0.59
CA THR A 149 17.16 -8.83 -0.52
C THR A 149 17.08 -8.22 0.87
N GLN A 150 16.59 -8.97 1.87
CA GLN A 150 16.29 -8.46 3.22
C GLN A 150 17.52 -7.88 3.96
N ASN A 151 18.71 -8.41 3.69
CA ASN A 151 19.97 -7.99 4.33
C ASN A 151 20.78 -7.00 3.50
N LYS A 152 20.28 -6.56 2.33
CA LYS A 152 20.96 -5.56 1.52
C LYS A 152 20.80 -4.17 2.15
N ASP A 153 21.69 -3.25 1.77
CA ASP A 153 21.61 -1.87 2.21
C ASP A 153 20.28 -1.22 1.81
N ARG A 154 19.51 -0.80 2.82
CA ARG A 154 18.18 -0.23 2.64
C ARG A 154 18.23 1.21 2.16
N ASP A 155 19.32 1.93 2.39
CA ASP A 155 19.47 3.34 2.02
C ASP A 155 20.05 3.56 0.62
N SER A 156 20.60 2.52 0.00
CA SER A 156 21.18 2.58 -1.35
C SER A 156 20.15 2.27 -2.44
N SER A 157 20.18 3.03 -3.55
CA SER A 157 19.36 2.74 -4.73
C SER A 157 19.76 1.42 -5.40
N GLY A 158 18.82 0.80 -6.12
CA GLY A 158 19.07 -0.42 -6.91
C GLY A 158 19.32 -1.69 -6.08
N THR A 159 19.18 -1.65 -4.76
CA THR A 159 19.40 -2.84 -3.92
C THR A 159 18.18 -3.77 -3.87
N GLU A 160 16.98 -3.25 -4.19
CA GLU A 160 15.69 -3.92 -3.95
C GLU A 160 15.50 -4.34 -2.49
N ALA A 161 16.28 -3.77 -1.58
CA ALA A 161 16.15 -4.01 -0.16
C ALA A 161 14.78 -3.49 0.34
N PRO A 162 14.29 -3.97 1.49
CA PRO A 162 13.12 -3.40 2.15
C PRO A 162 13.23 -1.88 2.33
N LEU A 163 12.10 -1.20 2.58
CA LEU A 163 12.11 0.24 2.84
C LEU A 163 13.10 0.59 3.97
N PRO A 164 13.87 1.68 3.84
CA PRO A 164 14.63 2.20 4.96
C PRO A 164 13.72 2.73 6.08
N ASN A 165 14.24 2.70 7.30
CA ASN A 165 13.51 3.14 8.48
C ASN A 165 13.41 4.67 8.53
N GLY A 166 12.28 5.17 9.04
CA GLY A 166 12.06 6.59 9.27
C GLY A 166 10.69 7.08 8.81
N LYS A 167 10.55 8.41 8.79
CA LYS A 167 9.30 9.08 8.41
C LYS A 167 9.22 9.35 6.92
N TYR A 168 8.04 9.13 6.38
CA TYR A 168 7.71 9.39 4.99
C TYR A 168 6.51 10.32 4.90
N LYS A 169 6.54 11.21 3.92
CA LYS A 169 5.36 11.93 3.45
C LYS A 169 4.56 11.01 2.55
N VAL A 170 3.25 10.94 2.78
CA VAL A 170 2.32 10.16 1.96
C VAL A 170 1.66 11.07 0.93
N ALA A 171 1.63 10.65 -0.34
CA ALA A 171 0.89 11.37 -1.37
C ALA A 171 -0.61 11.39 -1.05
N ARG A 172 -1.33 12.41 -1.54
CA ARG A 172 -2.79 12.54 -1.31
C ARG A 172 -3.62 11.72 -2.29
N THR A 173 -3.02 11.34 -3.41
CA THR A 173 -3.64 10.62 -4.52
C THR A 173 -2.67 9.58 -5.02
N TYR A 174 -3.20 8.47 -5.53
CA TYR A 174 -2.40 7.48 -6.24
C TYR A 174 -2.19 7.89 -7.70
N ILE A 175 -1.21 7.26 -8.33
CA ILE A 175 -0.87 7.34 -9.75
C ILE A 175 -0.80 5.93 -10.34
N HIS A 176 -0.58 5.82 -11.65
CA HIS A 176 -0.23 4.54 -12.26
C HIS A 176 1.20 4.12 -11.86
N GLY A 177 1.42 2.84 -11.63
CA GLY A 177 2.75 2.31 -11.32
C GLY A 177 3.69 2.39 -12.52
N ALA A 178 4.97 2.66 -12.28
CA ALA A 178 5.99 2.74 -13.33
C ALA A 178 6.57 1.36 -13.72
N ILE A 179 6.29 0.32 -12.93
CA ILE A 179 6.80 -1.04 -13.10
C ILE A 179 5.66 -2.06 -12.99
N PRO A 180 5.78 -3.25 -13.60
CA PRO A 180 4.74 -4.28 -13.54
C PRO A 180 4.32 -4.66 -12.12
N GLU A 181 5.27 -4.70 -11.18
CA GLU A 181 5.07 -4.98 -9.76
C GLU A 181 4.08 -4.00 -9.09
N ALA A 182 4.15 -2.71 -9.45
CA ALA A 182 3.33 -1.65 -8.86
C ALA A 182 1.89 -1.61 -9.43
N GLY A 183 1.67 -2.20 -10.60
CA GLY A 183 0.36 -2.29 -11.25
C GLY A 183 -0.33 -0.95 -11.48
N ASP A 184 -1.67 -0.97 -11.57
CA ASP A 184 -2.44 0.20 -12.02
C ASP A 184 -2.54 1.33 -11.00
N ARG A 185 -2.28 1.05 -9.72
CA ARG A 185 -2.50 2.00 -8.63
C ARG A 185 -1.38 1.92 -7.62
N PHE A 186 -0.61 2.99 -7.61
CA PHE A 186 0.56 3.18 -6.79
C PHE A 186 0.40 4.46 -5.99
N LEU A 187 0.49 4.38 -4.67
CA LEU A 187 0.45 5.53 -3.78
C LEU A 187 1.89 5.93 -3.41
N PRO A 188 2.44 7.02 -3.99
CA PRO A 188 3.80 7.41 -3.71
C PRO A 188 4.01 7.80 -2.25
N ILE A 189 5.19 7.50 -1.73
CA ILE A 189 5.69 8.00 -0.46
C ILE A 189 7.07 8.61 -0.67
N GLN A 190 7.40 9.65 0.09
CA GLN A 190 8.67 10.35 -0.03
C GLN A 190 9.39 10.35 1.33
N PRO A 191 10.65 9.88 1.42
CA PRO A 191 11.44 9.99 2.64
C PRO A 191 11.52 11.43 3.13
N LEU A 192 11.35 11.64 4.44
CA LEU A 192 11.59 12.92 5.12
C LEU A 192 12.99 12.98 5.76
N PHE A 193 13.86 12.07 5.35
CA PHE A 193 15.24 11.91 5.79
C PHE A 193 16.14 11.68 4.57
N GLN A 194 17.45 11.82 4.76
CA GLN A 194 18.42 11.61 3.69
C GLN A 194 18.58 10.11 3.42
N THR A 195 18.32 9.70 2.19
CA THR A 195 18.51 8.33 1.70
C THR A 195 18.72 8.37 0.19
N GLY A 196 19.38 7.36 -0.37
CA GLY A 196 19.56 7.20 -1.82
C GLY A 196 18.33 6.59 -2.51
N ARG A 197 17.31 6.18 -1.74
CA ARG A 197 16.10 5.54 -2.27
C ARG A 197 15.12 6.55 -2.88
N THR A 198 14.59 6.19 -4.05
CA THR A 198 13.51 6.88 -4.76
C THR A 198 12.41 5.90 -5.15
N ASP A 199 11.33 6.41 -5.75
CA ASP A 199 10.27 5.60 -6.37
C ASP A 199 9.60 4.60 -5.43
N LEU A 200 9.51 4.98 -4.15
CA LEU A 200 8.88 4.20 -3.10
C LEU A 200 7.38 4.49 -3.03
N GLY A 201 6.59 3.48 -2.68
CA GLY A 201 5.15 3.65 -2.54
C GLY A 201 4.45 2.43 -1.96
N ILE A 202 3.13 2.54 -1.92
CA ILE A 202 2.21 1.49 -1.49
C ILE A 202 1.40 1.04 -2.69
N HIS A 203 1.38 -0.25 -2.95
CA HIS A 203 0.58 -0.86 -4.02
C HIS A 203 0.11 -2.25 -3.61
N TYR A 204 -0.69 -2.88 -4.47
CA TYR A 204 -1.02 -4.30 -4.34
C TYR A 204 0.09 -5.11 -5.00
N ASP A 205 0.56 -6.15 -4.31
CA ASP A 205 1.54 -7.07 -4.85
C ASP A 205 0.84 -8.31 -5.47
N PRO A 206 0.77 -8.41 -6.80
CA PRO A 206 0.16 -9.55 -7.46
C PRO A 206 1.01 -10.82 -7.41
N SER A 207 2.28 -10.77 -7.00
CA SER A 207 3.14 -11.95 -6.88
C SER A 207 3.04 -12.62 -5.51
N PHE A 208 2.34 -12.01 -4.53
CA PHE A 208 2.28 -12.52 -3.17
C PHE A 208 1.88 -14.00 -3.09
N GLU A 209 2.73 -14.79 -2.42
CA GLU A 209 2.64 -16.25 -2.25
C GLU A 209 2.56 -17.06 -3.56
N LYS A 210 2.97 -16.47 -4.69
CA LYS A 210 3.12 -17.19 -5.95
C LYS A 210 4.55 -17.67 -6.11
N ASN A 211 4.71 -18.98 -6.30
CA ASN A 211 6.00 -19.58 -6.59
C ASN A 211 6.42 -19.36 -8.05
N ASN A 212 6.64 -18.09 -8.42
CA ASN A 212 7.05 -17.65 -9.75
C ASN A 212 8.38 -16.87 -9.74
N GLY A 213 9.05 -16.80 -8.60
CA GLY A 213 10.31 -16.06 -8.41
C GLY A 213 10.16 -14.58 -8.09
N GLU A 214 8.94 -14.05 -8.08
CA GLU A 214 8.66 -12.61 -7.95
C GLU A 214 8.00 -12.23 -6.61
N ASP A 215 7.76 -13.17 -5.70
CA ASP A 215 7.11 -12.91 -4.41
C ASP A 215 7.87 -11.86 -3.58
N GLY A 216 7.17 -10.80 -3.18
CA GLY A 216 7.75 -9.62 -2.54
C GLY A 216 7.86 -8.43 -3.51
N THR A 217 8.51 -7.37 -3.04
CA THR A 217 8.65 -6.13 -3.80
C THR A 217 10.10 -5.73 -4.02
N SER A 218 10.33 -4.78 -4.89
CA SER A 218 11.62 -4.12 -5.08
C SER A 218 11.91 -3.07 -3.99
N GLY A 219 11.31 -3.26 -2.81
CA GLY A 219 11.38 -2.36 -1.66
C GLY A 219 10.25 -1.33 -1.58
N CYS A 220 9.11 -1.57 -2.23
CA CYS A 220 7.86 -0.87 -1.95
C CYS A 220 7.10 -1.56 -0.79
N ILE A 221 5.99 -0.98 -0.36
CA ILE A 221 5.03 -1.63 0.54
C ILE A 221 4.01 -2.36 -0.33
N GLY A 222 4.17 -3.66 -0.47
CA GLY A 222 3.26 -4.53 -1.21
C GLY A 222 2.16 -5.06 -0.31
N LEU A 223 0.91 -4.62 -0.52
CA LEU A 223 -0.27 -5.19 0.12
C LEU A 223 -0.58 -6.54 -0.51
N THR A 224 -0.93 -7.52 0.32
CA THR A 224 -1.17 -8.90 -0.12
C THR A 224 -2.55 -9.11 -0.74
N ASP A 225 -3.43 -8.11 -0.65
CA ASP A 225 -4.81 -8.17 -1.16
C ASP A 225 -5.20 -6.85 -1.85
N LYS A 226 -5.86 -6.95 -3.02
CA LYS A 226 -6.25 -5.79 -3.83
C LYS A 226 -7.32 -4.91 -3.16
N GLN A 227 -8.19 -5.50 -2.34
CA GLN A 227 -9.18 -4.77 -1.55
C GLN A 227 -8.54 -4.02 -0.39
N ASP A 228 -7.44 -4.51 0.18
CA ASP A 228 -6.70 -3.77 1.20
C ASP A 228 -6.08 -2.50 0.61
N LEU A 229 -5.60 -2.55 -0.63
CA LEU A 229 -5.20 -1.34 -1.34
C LEU A 229 -6.37 -0.35 -1.47
N ASN A 230 -7.58 -0.82 -1.82
CA ASN A 230 -8.75 0.06 -1.86
C ASN A 230 -9.01 0.76 -0.53
N ARG A 231 -8.91 0.02 0.59
CA ARG A 231 -9.13 0.56 1.93
C ARG A 231 -8.05 1.56 2.34
N VAL A 232 -6.79 1.28 2.02
CA VAL A 232 -5.66 2.20 2.27
C VAL A 232 -5.83 3.50 1.47
N LEU A 233 -6.16 3.41 0.19
CA LEU A 233 -6.39 4.58 -0.67
C LEU A 233 -7.57 5.42 -0.17
N GLU A 234 -8.66 4.78 0.24
CA GLU A 234 -9.83 5.46 0.80
C GLU A 234 -9.51 6.16 2.12
N TYR A 235 -8.76 5.49 3.00
CA TYR A 235 -8.25 6.10 4.23
C TYR A 235 -7.42 7.35 3.94
N VAL A 236 -6.49 7.28 2.99
CA VAL A 236 -5.65 8.44 2.62
C VAL A 236 -6.49 9.59 2.08
N ARG A 237 -7.49 9.28 1.24
CA ARG A 237 -8.43 10.26 0.68
C ARG A 237 -9.21 11.00 1.76
N ILE A 238 -9.78 10.26 2.73
CA ILE A 238 -10.62 10.79 3.80
C ILE A 238 -9.77 11.51 4.86
N HIS A 239 -8.75 10.82 5.37
CA HIS A 239 -8.07 11.21 6.61
C HIS A 239 -6.79 11.99 6.40
N ARG A 240 -6.22 11.98 5.18
CA ARG A 240 -5.01 12.72 4.78
C ARG A 240 -3.88 12.59 5.82
N PRO A 241 -3.32 11.38 6.00
CA PRO A 241 -2.33 11.13 7.04
C PRO A 241 -1.14 12.09 6.90
N GLN A 242 -0.64 12.54 8.05
CA GLN A 242 0.47 13.50 8.12
C GLN A 242 1.80 12.85 7.73
N TYR A 243 1.97 11.58 8.12
CA TYR A 243 3.17 10.80 7.83
C TYR A 243 2.85 9.30 7.85
N LEU A 244 3.79 8.53 7.29
CA LEU A 244 3.98 7.11 7.51
C LEU A 244 5.29 6.94 8.27
N GLU A 245 5.27 6.24 9.40
CA GLU A 245 6.47 5.82 10.13
C GLU A 245 6.83 4.39 9.71
N VAL A 246 8.09 4.14 9.36
CA VAL A 246 8.60 2.81 9.02
C VAL A 246 9.60 2.36 10.07
N THR A 247 9.36 1.19 10.64
CA THR A 247 10.24 0.55 11.63
C THR A 247 10.32 -0.94 11.33
N ILE A 248 11.20 -1.34 10.42
CA ILE A 248 11.40 -2.71 9.91
C ILE A 248 12.86 -3.17 9.99
#